data_AF-A0A0R0GNM0-F1
#
_entry.id   AF-A0A0R0GNM0-F1
#
_cell.length_a   1.000
_cell.length_b   1.000
_cell.length_c   1.000
_cell.angle_alpha   90.00
_cell.angle_beta   90.00
_cell.angle_gamma   90.00
#
_symmetry.space_group_name_H-M   'P 1'
#
loop_
_entity.id
_entity.type
_entity.pdbx_description
1 polymer ?
#
loop_
_entity_poly.entity_id
_entity_poly.type
_entity_poly.pdbx_seq_one_letter_code
_entity_poly.pdbx_strand_id
1 'polypeptide(L)'
;MGKMTYKRLKGSQSFSQLLLSTLSSTPILIEDIRADETWPGTKLKYKPGTIMGGRQHSAHDCGVSWSIGYFLEPRIMLCLFAKQPLTIRLKGITNDSKDPSVDTFKSTTLPILKRFGVPSEGLEIKVESHGLPPNGGSEVLLSVPVVQSLTFEYGMIKVARGIINPLVSDVHIFSDHRSGPEAGKYGISLVVETTSGCFIFIDTVVSQVRDNDTCGLADDARRDLMPPNDNGVGIASALLGEIAQSGV
;
A
#
# COMPACT_ATOMS: atom_id res chain seq x y z
N MET A 1 -26.33 26.13 -6.88
CA MET A 1 -25.06 25.72 -6.23
C MET A 1 -25.37 24.84 -5.03
N GLY A 2 -25.01 23.55 -5.07
CA GLY A 2 -25.22 22.65 -3.93
C GLY A 2 -24.35 23.05 -2.73
N LYS A 3 -24.93 23.08 -1.53
CA LYS A 3 -24.17 23.34 -0.29
C LYS A 3 -23.13 22.23 -0.12
N MET A 4 -21.85 22.62 -0.11
CA MET A 4 -20.74 21.69 0.04
C MET A 4 -20.66 21.23 1.50
N THR A 5 -20.96 19.97 1.76
CA THR A 5 -20.97 19.38 3.10
C THR A 5 -19.54 18.99 3.50
N TYR A 6 -19.08 19.45 4.67
CA TYR A 6 -17.76 19.12 5.21
C TYR A 6 -17.89 18.00 6.23
N LYS A 7 -17.04 16.97 6.15
CA LYS A 7 -16.87 16.01 7.23
C LYS A 7 -16.13 16.69 8.38
N ARG A 8 -16.77 16.76 9.55
CA ARG A 8 -16.21 17.43 10.73
C ARG A 8 -15.36 16.46 11.54
N LEU A 9 -14.18 16.91 11.93
CA LEU A 9 -13.22 16.19 12.75
C LEU A 9 -12.76 17.12 13.88
N LYS A 10 -12.25 16.55 14.97
CA LYS A 10 -11.76 17.31 16.12
C LYS A 10 -10.33 16.91 16.48
N GLY A 11 -9.55 17.90 16.88
CA GLY A 11 -8.18 17.73 17.38
C GLY A 11 -7.13 17.42 16.31
N SER A 12 -5.87 17.44 16.72
CA SER A 12 -4.69 17.20 15.87
C SER A 12 -4.43 15.72 15.56
N GLN A 13 -4.99 14.79 16.34
CA GLN A 13 -4.85 13.34 16.08
C GLN A 13 -5.39 12.92 14.69
N SER A 14 -6.23 13.77 14.08
CA SER A 14 -6.86 13.52 12.78
C SER A 14 -6.02 13.97 11.58
N PHE A 15 -4.74 14.36 11.72
CA PHE A 15 -3.92 14.78 10.57
C PHE A 15 -3.79 13.67 9.50
N SER A 16 -3.81 12.39 9.89
CA SER A 16 -3.87 11.25 8.96
C SER A 16 -5.14 11.23 8.09
N GLN A 17 -6.25 11.83 8.56
CA GLN A 17 -7.47 11.97 7.77
C GLN A 17 -7.30 12.95 6.61
N LEU A 18 -6.29 13.83 6.61
CA LEU A 18 -6.00 14.66 5.44
C LEU A 18 -5.63 13.80 4.23
N LEU A 19 -4.86 12.74 4.45
CA LEU A 19 -4.51 11.77 3.40
C LEU A 19 -5.77 11.14 2.80
N LEU A 20 -6.63 10.59 3.67
CA LEU A 20 -7.89 9.98 3.26
C LEU A 20 -8.83 10.97 2.59
N SER A 21 -8.89 12.21 3.08
CA SER A 21 -9.69 13.27 2.46
C SER A 21 -9.21 13.61 1.06
N THR A 22 -7.89 13.60 0.84
CA THR A 22 -7.27 13.87 -0.47
C THR A 22 -7.59 12.73 -1.44
N LEU A 23 -7.40 11.48 -1.02
CA LEU A 23 -7.69 10.31 -1.86
C LEU A 23 -9.18 10.15 -2.16
N SER A 24 -10.05 10.42 -1.20
CA SER A 24 -11.52 10.35 -1.37
C SER A 24 -12.15 11.62 -1.95
N SER A 25 -11.36 12.67 -2.20
CA SER A 25 -11.85 14.00 -2.60
C SER A 25 -12.96 14.56 -1.68
N THR A 26 -12.95 14.19 -0.39
CA THR A 26 -13.95 14.61 0.59
C THR A 26 -13.49 15.86 1.33
N PRO A 27 -14.21 16.99 1.29
CA PRO A 27 -13.85 18.18 2.05
C PRO A 27 -14.02 17.95 3.56
N ILE A 28 -13.04 18.38 4.35
CA ILE A 28 -13.02 18.19 5.81
C ILE A 28 -12.86 19.52 6.55
N LEU A 29 -13.43 19.58 7.75
CA LEU A 29 -13.25 20.66 8.70
C LEU A 29 -12.72 20.07 10.00
N ILE A 30 -11.49 20.42 10.36
CA ILE A 30 -10.89 20.04 11.64
C ILE A 30 -11.05 21.22 12.59
N GLU A 31 -11.71 21.00 13.72
CA GLU A 31 -11.90 22.00 14.78
C GLU A 31 -11.09 21.63 16.03
N ASP A 32 -10.94 22.58 16.94
CA ASP A 32 -10.32 22.38 18.26
C ASP A 32 -8.85 21.87 18.18
N ILE A 33 -8.08 22.27 17.16
CA ILE A 33 -6.65 21.93 17.05
C ILE A 33 -5.88 22.68 18.15
N ARG A 34 -5.26 21.92 19.07
CA ARG A 34 -4.51 22.45 20.22
C ARG A 34 -5.32 23.45 21.06
N ALA A 35 -6.58 23.12 21.32
CA ALA A 35 -7.49 23.96 22.10
C ALA A 35 -7.03 24.15 23.56
N ASP A 36 -6.16 23.27 24.05
CA ASP A 36 -5.48 23.34 25.35
C ASP A 36 -4.36 24.39 25.39
N GLU A 37 -3.61 24.57 24.30
CA GLU A 37 -2.55 25.58 24.20
C GLU A 37 -3.08 26.95 23.76
N THR A 38 -4.06 26.97 22.87
CA THR A 38 -4.59 28.21 22.28
C THR A 38 -6.11 28.13 22.24
N TRP A 39 -6.81 28.88 23.09
CA TRP A 39 -8.28 28.95 23.08
C TRP A 39 -8.78 29.95 22.01
N PRO A 40 -9.77 29.62 21.14
CA PRO A 40 -10.69 28.48 21.15
C PRO A 40 -10.24 27.26 20.31
N GLY A 41 -8.95 27.07 20.10
CA GLY A 41 -8.37 26.07 19.20
C GLY A 41 -8.34 26.57 17.77
N THR A 42 -7.38 26.08 16.99
CA THR A 42 -7.29 26.43 15.57
C THR A 42 -8.27 25.58 14.76
N LYS A 43 -8.90 26.19 13.74
CA LYS A 43 -9.77 25.49 12.80
C LYS A 43 -9.09 25.41 11.43
N LEU A 44 -9.05 24.22 10.85
CA LEU A 44 -8.52 23.97 9.51
C LEU A 44 -9.66 23.51 8.60
N LYS A 45 -9.94 24.30 7.57
CA LYS A 45 -10.88 23.94 6.51
C LYS A 45 -10.08 23.48 5.29
N TYR A 46 -10.21 22.21 4.94
CA TYR A 46 -9.47 21.60 3.84
C TYR A 46 -10.43 21.14 2.74
N LYS A 47 -10.20 21.64 1.52
CA LYS A 47 -10.89 21.18 0.32
C LYS A 47 -9.85 20.50 -0.58
N PRO A 48 -9.88 19.16 -0.70
CA PRO A 48 -8.93 18.44 -1.51
C PRO A 48 -9.05 18.81 -2.99
N GLY A 49 -7.90 18.80 -3.68
CA GLY A 49 -7.78 18.99 -5.11
C GLY A 49 -7.12 17.78 -5.77
N THR A 50 -6.88 17.86 -7.07
CA THR A 50 -6.19 16.79 -7.79
C THR A 50 -4.70 16.75 -7.46
N ILE A 51 -4.18 15.55 -7.20
CA ILE A 51 -2.75 15.32 -6.95
C ILE A 51 -2.02 15.34 -8.30
N MET A 52 -1.22 16.39 -8.55
CA MET A 52 -0.50 16.53 -9.82
C MET A 52 0.80 15.75 -9.87
N GLY A 53 1.55 15.71 -8.76
CA GLY A 53 2.91 15.15 -8.72
C GLY A 53 3.90 16.04 -9.47
N GLY A 54 4.76 15.43 -10.29
CA GLY A 54 5.74 16.12 -11.13
C GLY A 54 7.10 16.33 -10.47
N ARG A 55 8.03 16.91 -11.24
CA ARG A 55 9.39 17.21 -10.77
C ARG A 55 9.42 18.58 -10.09
N GLN A 56 9.70 18.59 -8.80
CA GLN A 56 9.82 19.81 -8.02
C GLN A 56 11.25 20.35 -8.14
N HIS A 57 11.37 21.63 -8.54
CA HIS A 57 12.66 22.29 -8.72
C HIS A 57 13.27 22.79 -7.41
N SER A 58 12.44 23.12 -6.42
CA SER A 58 12.87 23.59 -5.11
C SER A 58 12.83 22.46 -4.09
N ALA A 59 13.84 22.40 -3.22
CA ALA A 59 13.82 21.51 -2.07
C ALA A 59 12.72 21.95 -1.08
N HIS A 60 11.93 20.99 -0.61
CA HIS A 60 10.95 21.22 0.44
C HIS A 60 11.65 21.16 1.79
N ASP A 61 11.62 22.28 2.51
CA ASP A 61 12.14 22.36 3.88
C ASP A 61 11.15 21.75 4.86
N CYS A 62 11.53 20.63 5.47
CA CYS A 62 10.77 19.93 6.51
C CYS A 62 10.97 20.53 7.91
N GLY A 63 11.90 21.49 8.06
CA GLY A 63 12.27 22.06 9.35
C GLY A 63 13.09 21.11 10.22
N VAL A 64 13.12 21.41 11.53
CA VAL A 64 13.92 20.70 12.54
C VAL A 64 13.08 20.07 13.66
N SER A 65 11.75 20.21 13.61
CA SER A 65 10.84 19.70 14.64
C SER A 65 10.53 18.20 14.50
N TRP A 66 10.57 17.70 13.27
CA TRP A 66 10.23 16.32 12.89
C TRP A 66 11.25 15.81 11.88
N SER A 67 11.43 14.50 11.83
CA SER A 67 12.27 13.89 10.81
C SER A 67 11.64 13.99 9.42
N ILE A 68 12.46 13.91 8.37
CA ILE A 68 11.99 13.75 6.99
C ILE A 68 11.10 12.50 6.85
N GLY A 69 11.33 11.46 7.68
CA GLY A 69 10.53 10.24 7.74
C GLY A 69 9.03 10.52 7.91
N TYR A 70 8.68 11.47 8.77
CA TYR A 70 7.29 11.90 8.99
C TYR A 70 6.60 12.39 7.71
N PHE A 71 7.35 13.07 6.83
CA PHE A 71 6.82 13.61 5.58
C PHE A 71 6.85 12.61 4.42
N LEU A 72 7.70 11.59 4.49
CA LEU A 72 7.82 10.58 3.43
C LEU A 72 6.54 9.75 3.30
N GLU A 73 6.00 9.26 4.41
CA GLU A 73 4.82 8.38 4.42
C GLU A 73 3.60 8.98 3.69
N PRO A 74 3.09 10.16 4.09
CA PRO A 74 1.92 10.71 3.42
C PRO A 74 2.21 11.08 1.96
N ARG A 75 3.44 11.49 1.65
CA ARG A 75 3.81 11.92 0.30
C ARG A 75 3.89 10.75 -0.65
N ILE A 76 4.43 9.61 -0.22
CA ILE A 76 4.45 8.39 -1.01
C ILE A 76 3.02 7.90 -1.27
N MET A 77 2.19 7.80 -0.22
CA MET A 77 0.81 7.29 -0.37
C MET A 77 -0.06 8.16 -1.28
N LEU A 78 0.10 9.49 -1.23
CA LEU A 78 -0.61 10.40 -2.13
C LEU A 78 -0.06 10.35 -3.56
N CYS A 79 1.27 10.38 -3.72
CA CYS A 79 1.88 10.54 -5.03
C CYS A 79 1.88 9.27 -5.88
N LEU A 80 1.63 8.10 -5.28
CA LEU A 80 1.30 6.88 -6.02
C LEU A 80 0.08 7.08 -6.93
N PHE A 81 -0.88 7.94 -6.55
CA PHE A 81 -2.09 8.23 -7.33
C PHE A 81 -2.06 9.61 -7.99
N ALA A 82 -0.88 10.19 -8.18
CA ALA A 82 -0.71 11.47 -8.86
C ALA A 82 -0.93 11.35 -10.38
N LYS A 83 -1.20 12.48 -11.06
CA LYS A 83 -1.24 12.52 -12.53
C LYS A 83 0.12 12.32 -13.21
N GLN A 84 1.21 12.69 -12.53
CA GLN A 84 2.57 12.58 -13.02
C GLN A 84 3.48 12.03 -11.91
N PRO A 85 4.55 11.28 -12.26
CA PRO A 85 5.49 10.77 -11.27
C PRO A 85 6.11 11.92 -10.47
N LEU A 86 6.29 11.71 -9.18
CA LEU A 86 6.88 12.70 -8.30
C LEU A 86 8.40 12.52 -8.27
N THR A 87 9.13 13.62 -8.41
CA THR A 87 10.52 13.69 -8.00
C THR A 87 10.71 14.94 -7.17
N ILE A 88 11.06 14.78 -5.89
CA ILE A 88 11.21 15.89 -4.96
C ILE A 88 12.42 15.73 -4.06
N ARG A 89 13.08 16.85 -3.75
CA ARG A 89 14.09 16.95 -2.71
C ARG A 89 13.46 17.41 -1.40
N LEU A 90 13.72 16.68 -0.32
CA LEU A 90 13.32 17.03 1.04
C LEU A 90 14.57 17.41 1.82
N LYS A 91 14.53 18.55 2.51
CA LYS A 91 15.62 19.04 3.36
C LYS A 91 15.17 19.04 4.82
N GLY A 92 16.00 18.56 5.74
CA GLY A 92 15.62 18.47 7.15
C GLY A 92 16.51 17.53 7.95
N ILE A 93 15.95 16.86 8.95
CA ILE A 93 16.61 15.85 9.80
C ILE A 93 16.30 14.45 9.26
N THR A 94 17.31 13.60 9.02
CA THR A 94 17.11 12.22 8.54
C THR A 94 16.86 11.20 9.66
N ASN A 95 17.38 11.48 10.85
CA ASN A 95 17.32 10.55 11.98
C ASN A 95 17.20 11.35 13.29
N ASP A 96 16.19 11.04 14.09
CA ASP A 96 16.00 11.57 15.43
C ASP A 96 15.59 10.44 16.39
N SER A 97 15.27 10.78 17.65
CA SER A 97 14.86 9.80 18.66
C SER A 97 13.35 9.59 18.77
N LYS A 98 12.54 10.31 17.98
CA LYS A 98 11.07 10.34 18.12
C LYS A 98 10.37 9.61 16.97
N ASP A 99 10.90 9.74 15.77
CA ASP A 99 10.34 9.24 14.52
C ASP A 99 11.21 8.11 13.92
N PRO A 100 10.64 7.27 13.05
CA PRO A 100 11.44 6.33 12.26
C PRO A 100 12.39 7.09 11.32
N SER A 101 13.66 6.69 11.32
CA SER A 101 14.68 7.25 10.42
C SER A 101 14.33 7.01 8.95
N VAL A 102 14.87 7.87 8.07
CA VAL A 102 14.71 7.73 6.62
C VAL A 102 15.20 6.38 6.11
N ASP A 103 16.28 5.83 6.69
CA ASP A 103 16.81 4.50 6.34
C ASP A 103 15.88 3.36 6.76
N THR A 104 15.24 3.50 7.92
CA THR A 104 14.19 2.56 8.36
C THR A 104 13.02 2.58 7.39
N PHE A 105 12.58 3.77 6.99
CA PHE A 105 11.49 3.93 6.03
C PHE A 105 11.83 3.34 4.66
N LYS A 106 13.07 3.53 4.20
CA LYS A 106 13.57 2.96 2.94
C LYS A 106 13.59 1.44 2.95
N SER A 107 14.10 0.84 4.02
CA SER A 107 14.24 -0.62 4.13
C SER A 107 12.93 -1.35 4.38
N THR A 108 11.95 -0.70 5.03
CA THR A 108 10.66 -1.31 5.37
C THR A 108 9.56 -0.99 4.36
N THR A 109 9.38 0.28 3.99
CA THR A 109 8.24 0.71 3.17
C THR A 109 8.39 0.32 1.71
N LEU A 110 9.60 0.39 1.13
CA LEU A 110 9.81 0.05 -0.29
C LEU A 110 9.46 -1.41 -0.61
N PRO A 111 9.92 -2.42 0.17
CA PRO A 111 9.48 -3.81 -0.04
C PRO A 111 7.98 -4.01 0.15
N ILE A 112 7.36 -3.31 1.11
CA ILE A 112 5.90 -3.38 1.33
C ILE A 112 5.17 -2.88 0.09
N LEU A 113 5.55 -1.74 -0.47
CA LEU A 113 4.94 -1.19 -1.68
C LEU A 113 5.10 -2.11 -2.89
N LYS A 114 6.23 -2.80 -3.02
CA LYS A 114 6.40 -3.84 -4.06
C LYS A 114 5.36 -4.96 -3.93
N ARG A 115 5.01 -5.37 -2.70
CA ARG A 115 3.96 -6.37 -2.46
C ARG A 115 2.57 -5.87 -2.87
N PHE A 116 2.34 -4.56 -2.81
CA PHE A 116 1.10 -3.92 -3.29
C PHE A 116 1.10 -3.67 -4.81
N GLY A 117 2.08 -4.20 -5.55
CA GLY A 117 2.17 -4.09 -7.01
C GLY A 117 2.82 -2.80 -7.52
N VAL A 118 3.40 -1.98 -6.64
CA VAL A 118 4.13 -0.79 -7.07
C VAL A 118 5.45 -1.21 -7.75
N PRO A 119 5.74 -0.73 -8.97
CA PRO A 119 6.97 -1.08 -9.66
C PRO A 119 8.18 -0.56 -8.88
N SER A 120 9.26 -1.34 -8.85
CA SER A 120 10.54 -0.90 -8.30
C SER A 120 11.21 0.17 -9.16
N GLU A 121 10.89 0.18 -10.46
CA GLU A 121 11.33 1.23 -11.37
C GLU A 121 10.61 2.54 -11.06
N GLY A 122 11.38 3.58 -10.74
CA GLY A 122 10.87 4.91 -10.40
C GLY A 122 10.49 5.13 -8.93
N LEU A 123 10.50 4.08 -8.10
CA LEU A 123 10.31 4.19 -6.65
C LEU A 123 11.67 4.13 -5.92
N GLU A 124 12.18 5.27 -5.49
CA GLU A 124 13.49 5.37 -4.85
C GLU A 124 13.51 6.42 -3.73
N ILE A 125 14.21 6.09 -2.65
CA ILE A 125 14.61 7.03 -1.60
C ILE A 125 16.13 7.06 -1.57
N LYS A 126 16.71 8.18 -2.01
CA LYS A 126 18.17 8.40 -2.02
C LYS A 126 18.53 9.47 -1.01
N VAL A 127 19.25 9.06 0.03
CA VAL A 127 19.83 9.97 1.01
C VAL A 127 21.12 10.52 0.42
N GLU A 128 21.20 11.82 0.17
CA GLU A 128 22.41 12.46 -0.35
C GLU A 128 23.37 12.87 0.78
N SER A 129 22.80 13.28 1.90
CA SER A 129 23.51 13.60 3.12
C SER A 129 22.67 13.23 4.34
N HIS A 130 23.31 12.86 5.44
CA HIS A 130 22.64 12.62 6.73
C HIS A 130 22.69 13.88 7.59
N GLY A 131 21.60 14.14 8.30
CA GLY A 131 21.41 15.31 9.14
C GLY A 131 20.77 14.91 10.47
N LEU A 132 21.31 15.43 11.55
CA LEU A 132 20.91 15.13 12.92
C LEU A 132 20.40 16.41 13.61
N PRO A 133 19.54 16.28 14.63
CA PRO A 133 19.19 17.40 15.50
C PRO A 133 20.46 17.98 16.17
N PRO A 134 20.50 19.28 16.49
CA PRO A 134 19.42 20.27 16.30
C PRO A 134 19.40 20.93 14.91
N ASN A 135 20.50 20.86 14.15
CA ASN A 135 20.65 21.69 12.95
C ASN A 135 20.07 21.05 11.67
N GLY A 136 19.91 19.73 11.63
CA GLY A 136 19.50 19.01 10.43
C GLY A 136 20.43 19.30 9.25
N GLY A 137 19.85 19.65 8.10
CA GLY A 137 20.60 20.05 6.90
C GLY A 137 20.85 18.90 5.91
N SER A 138 20.32 17.71 6.18
CA SER A 138 20.33 16.63 5.19
C SER A 138 19.42 16.92 4.02
N GLU A 139 19.79 16.38 2.85
CA GLU A 139 18.93 16.33 1.68
C GLU A 139 18.62 14.88 1.27
N VAL A 140 17.35 14.60 1.01
CA VAL A 140 16.83 13.31 0.57
C VAL A 140 16.06 13.51 -0.72
N LEU A 141 16.43 12.75 -1.76
CA LEU A 141 15.69 12.68 -3.01
C LEU A 141 14.66 11.54 -2.92
N LEU A 142 13.39 11.91 -3.07
CA LEU A 142 12.26 10.98 -3.16
C LEU A 142 11.76 10.94 -4.62
N SER A 143 11.71 9.74 -5.17
CA SER A 143 11.08 9.43 -6.45
C SER A 143 9.92 8.46 -6.22
N VAL A 144 8.74 8.80 -6.74
CA VAL A 144 7.52 7.97 -6.62
C VAL A 144 6.87 7.83 -8.01
N PRO A 145 6.63 6.59 -8.49
CA PRO A 145 5.96 6.36 -9.75
C PRO A 145 4.44 6.56 -9.59
N VAL A 146 3.74 6.67 -10.72
CA VAL A 146 2.27 6.66 -10.74
C VAL A 146 1.79 5.23 -10.93
N VAL A 147 0.81 4.83 -10.12
CA VAL A 147 0.09 3.56 -10.26
C VAL A 147 -1.41 3.84 -10.46
N GLN A 148 -2.05 3.04 -11.31
CA GLN A 148 -3.50 3.15 -11.53
C GLN A 148 -4.31 2.58 -10.36
N SER A 149 -3.82 1.46 -9.79
CA SER A 149 -4.40 0.81 -8.62
C SER A 149 -3.32 0.01 -7.89
N LEU A 150 -3.52 -0.22 -6.59
CA LEU A 150 -2.69 -1.14 -5.82
C LEU A 150 -3.23 -2.55 -6.05
N THR A 151 -2.42 -3.42 -6.60
CA THR A 151 -2.85 -4.73 -7.07
C THR A 151 -2.43 -5.83 -6.09
N PHE A 152 -2.87 -5.72 -4.84
CA PHE A 152 -2.56 -6.75 -3.83
C PHE A 152 -3.07 -8.13 -4.27
N GLU A 153 -4.21 -8.18 -4.95
CA GLU A 153 -4.88 -9.40 -5.41
C GLU A 153 -4.36 -9.92 -6.76
N TYR A 154 -3.89 -9.02 -7.65
CA TYR A 154 -3.41 -9.46 -8.97
C TYR A 154 -2.05 -10.15 -8.92
N GLY A 155 -1.35 -10.15 -7.78
CA GLY A 155 -0.10 -10.91 -7.67
C GLY A 155 -0.31 -12.38 -8.04
N MET A 156 -1.32 -12.99 -7.43
CA MET A 156 -1.73 -14.37 -7.68
C MET A 156 -2.21 -14.57 -9.13
N ILE A 157 -3.09 -13.69 -9.61
CA ILE A 157 -3.65 -13.72 -10.97
C ILE A 157 -2.54 -13.58 -12.02
N LYS A 158 -1.62 -12.62 -11.84
CA LYS A 158 -0.52 -12.33 -12.74
C LYS A 158 0.44 -13.51 -12.83
N VAL A 159 0.76 -14.12 -11.69
CA VAL A 159 1.60 -15.31 -11.64
C VAL A 159 0.91 -16.50 -12.32
N ALA A 160 -0.35 -16.77 -11.99
CA ALA A 160 -1.12 -17.83 -12.63
C ALA A 160 -1.19 -17.63 -14.16
N ARG A 161 -1.51 -16.42 -14.64
CA ARG A 161 -1.47 -16.07 -16.07
C ARG A 161 -0.07 -16.24 -16.67
N GLY A 162 0.98 -15.88 -15.96
CA GLY A 162 2.36 -16.03 -16.45
C GLY A 162 2.74 -17.48 -16.74
N ILE A 163 2.18 -18.42 -15.99
CA ILE A 163 2.39 -19.87 -16.16
C ILE A 163 1.46 -20.45 -17.25
N ILE A 164 0.19 -20.00 -17.29
CA ILE A 164 -0.83 -20.60 -18.17
C ILE A 164 -0.83 -19.98 -19.58
N ASN A 165 -0.60 -18.67 -19.72
CA ASN A 165 -0.64 -17.98 -21.03
C ASN A 165 0.30 -18.56 -22.10
N PRO A 166 1.50 -19.10 -21.76
CA PRO A 166 2.33 -19.81 -22.74
C PRO A 166 1.70 -21.09 -23.30
N LEU A 167 0.75 -21.69 -22.57
CA LEU A 167 0.10 -22.96 -22.92
C LEU A 167 -1.23 -22.74 -23.63
N VAL A 168 -2.01 -21.76 -23.17
CA VAL A 168 -3.35 -21.46 -23.71
C VAL A 168 -3.56 -19.95 -23.73
N SER A 169 -4.05 -19.41 -24.84
CA SER A 169 -4.31 -17.97 -24.97
C SER A 169 -5.62 -17.54 -24.32
N ASP A 170 -6.59 -18.45 -24.22
CA ASP A 170 -7.92 -18.16 -23.70
C ASP A 170 -8.00 -18.47 -22.21
N VAL A 171 -7.56 -17.51 -21.40
CA VAL A 171 -7.55 -17.61 -19.94
C VAL A 171 -8.34 -16.46 -19.36
N HIS A 172 -9.47 -16.78 -18.75
CA HIS A 172 -10.33 -15.84 -18.05
C HIS A 172 -10.23 -16.08 -16.54
N ILE A 173 -9.75 -15.07 -15.80
CA ILE A 173 -9.68 -15.12 -14.33
C ILE A 173 -10.56 -14.00 -13.79
N PHE A 174 -11.60 -14.39 -13.05
CA PHE A 174 -12.48 -13.48 -12.35
C PHE A 174 -11.93 -13.21 -10.95
N SER A 175 -12.08 -11.97 -10.46
CA SER A 175 -11.65 -11.55 -9.14
C SER A 175 -12.85 -10.98 -8.39
N ASP A 176 -13.09 -11.48 -7.19
CA ASP A 176 -14.06 -10.93 -6.25
C ASP A 176 -13.36 -10.45 -4.98
N HIS A 177 -13.87 -9.36 -4.41
CA HIS A 177 -13.39 -8.80 -3.15
C HIS A 177 -14.55 -8.72 -2.17
N ARG A 178 -14.35 -9.25 -0.95
CA ARG A 178 -15.28 -9.06 0.17
C ARG A 178 -14.55 -8.42 1.34
N SER A 179 -15.16 -7.40 1.93
CA SER A 179 -14.68 -6.75 3.15
C SER A 179 -15.58 -7.10 4.33
N GLY A 180 -15.00 -7.33 5.51
CA GLY A 180 -15.77 -7.54 6.75
C GLY A 180 -15.13 -8.55 7.70
N PRO A 181 -15.64 -8.68 8.93
CA PRO A 181 -15.13 -9.64 9.90
C PRO A 181 -15.38 -11.10 9.49
N GLU A 182 -16.27 -11.36 8.53
CA GLU A 182 -16.50 -12.70 7.95
C GLU A 182 -15.68 -12.96 6.68
N ALA A 183 -14.96 -11.96 6.17
CA ALA A 183 -14.10 -12.16 5.01
C ALA A 183 -12.83 -12.93 5.40
N GLY A 184 -12.53 -14.00 4.67
CA GLY A 184 -11.24 -14.69 4.72
C GLY A 184 -10.09 -13.80 4.22
N LYS A 185 -8.90 -14.35 3.96
CA LYS A 185 -7.81 -13.55 3.36
C LYS A 185 -7.93 -13.49 1.85
N TYR A 186 -7.74 -14.62 1.18
CA TYR A 186 -7.88 -14.73 -0.27
C TYR A 186 -7.93 -16.21 -0.64
N GLY A 187 -8.52 -16.49 -1.80
CA GLY A 187 -8.52 -17.81 -2.41
C GLY A 187 -8.53 -17.68 -3.91
N ILE A 188 -8.23 -18.76 -4.60
CA ILE A 188 -8.28 -18.84 -6.06
C ILE A 188 -8.79 -20.22 -6.44
N SER A 189 -9.69 -20.24 -7.42
CA SER A 189 -10.09 -21.45 -8.12
C SER A 189 -9.73 -21.30 -9.58
N LEU A 190 -9.08 -22.32 -10.13
CA LEU A 190 -8.83 -22.44 -11.55
C LEU A 190 -9.64 -23.61 -12.09
N VAL A 191 -10.27 -23.38 -13.24
CA VAL A 191 -11.04 -24.40 -13.95
C VAL A 191 -10.52 -24.44 -15.38
N VAL A 192 -10.29 -25.64 -15.88
CA VAL A 192 -9.86 -25.92 -17.25
C VAL A 192 -10.92 -26.77 -17.92
N GLU A 193 -11.38 -26.31 -19.08
CA GLU A 193 -12.28 -27.02 -19.96
C GLU A 193 -11.48 -27.65 -21.09
N THR A 194 -11.67 -28.95 -21.29
CA THR A 194 -11.11 -29.68 -22.43
C THR A 194 -12.04 -29.59 -23.63
N THR A 195 -11.52 -29.79 -24.85
CA THR A 195 -12.33 -29.81 -26.08
C THR A 195 -13.39 -30.91 -26.09
N SER A 196 -13.25 -31.90 -25.22
CA SER A 196 -14.17 -33.02 -25.02
C SER A 196 -15.34 -32.67 -24.09
N GLY A 197 -15.38 -31.46 -23.53
CA GLY A 197 -16.36 -31.02 -22.53
C GLY A 197 -16.11 -31.57 -21.12
N CYS A 198 -14.90 -32.06 -20.83
CA CYS A 198 -14.48 -32.43 -19.48
C CYS A 198 -13.86 -31.22 -18.77
N PHE A 199 -14.15 -31.09 -17.47
CA PHE A 199 -13.66 -29.99 -16.63
C PHE A 199 -12.71 -30.52 -15.57
N ILE A 200 -11.56 -29.88 -15.42
CA ILE A 200 -10.60 -30.11 -14.33
C ILE A 200 -10.58 -28.84 -13.50
N PHE A 201 -10.76 -28.96 -12.20
CA PHE A 201 -10.78 -27.82 -11.28
C PHE A 201 -9.80 -28.01 -10.14
N ILE A 202 -9.25 -26.90 -9.65
CA ILE A 202 -8.45 -26.86 -8.44
C ILE A 202 -8.80 -25.59 -7.68
N ASP A 203 -8.83 -25.70 -6.36
CA ASP A 203 -9.08 -24.60 -5.45
C ASP A 203 -8.00 -24.50 -4.38
N THR A 204 -7.71 -23.28 -3.94
CA THR A 204 -6.84 -23.01 -2.80
C THR A 204 -7.41 -21.83 -2.04
N VAL A 205 -7.52 -22.01 -0.73
CA VAL A 205 -8.01 -20.98 0.19
C VAL A 205 -6.95 -20.72 1.25
N VAL A 206 -6.60 -19.45 1.43
CA VAL A 206 -5.80 -18.99 2.56
C VAL A 206 -6.73 -18.29 3.53
N SER A 207 -6.95 -18.93 4.68
CA SER A 207 -7.63 -18.33 5.83
C SER A 207 -6.61 -17.99 6.91
N GLN A 208 -6.86 -16.92 7.65
CA GLN A 208 -6.14 -16.69 8.90
C GLN A 208 -6.87 -17.46 9.98
N VAL A 209 -6.19 -18.39 10.65
CA VAL A 209 -6.73 -19.03 11.86
C VAL A 209 -6.98 -17.92 12.87
N ARG A 210 -8.24 -17.74 13.26
CA ARG A 210 -8.59 -16.95 14.44
C ARG A 210 -8.34 -17.85 15.64
N ASP A 211 -7.20 -17.68 16.30
CA ASP A 211 -7.04 -18.24 17.64
C ASP A 211 -7.99 -17.51 18.57
N ASN A 212 -9.15 -18.11 18.74
CA ASN A 212 -10.09 -17.75 19.76
C ASN A 212 -10.60 -19.08 20.31
N ASP A 213 -9.71 -19.78 21.03
CA ASP A 213 -10.01 -20.47 22.29
C ASP A 213 -8.76 -21.21 22.80
N THR A 214 -8.47 -21.04 24.10
CA THR A 214 -7.56 -21.78 25.01
C THR A 214 -6.12 -21.27 25.27
N CYS A 215 -5.88 -21.01 26.57
CA CYS A 215 -4.60 -20.82 27.26
C CYS A 215 -3.53 -21.88 26.93
N GLY A 216 -2.27 -21.43 26.79
CA GLY A 216 -1.11 -22.24 27.17
C GLY A 216 0.10 -22.13 26.25
N LEU A 217 1.14 -21.46 26.76
CA LEU A 217 2.56 -21.63 26.46
C LEU A 217 3.05 -21.29 25.03
N ALA A 218 4.14 -20.51 25.02
CA ALA A 218 4.90 -20.14 23.85
C ALA A 218 5.38 -21.37 23.07
N ASP A 219 4.83 -21.57 21.88
CA ASP A 219 5.52 -22.09 20.68
C ASP A 219 4.49 -22.20 19.55
N ASP A 220 4.12 -21.06 18.97
CA ASP A 220 3.49 -21.07 17.65
C ASP A 220 4.33 -20.24 16.70
N ALA A 221 5.19 -20.96 15.98
CA ALA A 221 5.73 -20.49 14.72
C ALA A 221 4.54 -19.97 13.91
N ARG A 222 4.44 -18.65 13.79
CA ARG A 222 3.60 -17.98 12.79
C ARG A 222 3.87 -18.74 11.49
N ARG A 223 2.97 -19.64 11.08
CA ARG A 223 3.06 -20.28 9.77
C ARG A 223 3.05 -19.12 8.80
N ASP A 224 4.22 -18.79 8.27
CA ASP A 224 4.40 -17.66 7.37
C ASP A 224 3.41 -17.86 6.25
N LEU A 225 2.36 -17.03 6.28
CA LEU A 225 1.29 -17.10 5.30
C LEU A 225 1.96 -16.93 3.94
N MET A 226 1.87 -17.98 3.13
CA MET A 226 2.50 -18.01 1.81
C MET A 226 2.11 -16.73 1.05
N PRO A 227 3.05 -16.03 0.41
CA PRO A 227 2.74 -14.87 -0.40
C PRO A 227 1.67 -15.20 -1.46
N PRO A 228 0.79 -14.25 -1.83
CA PRO A 228 -0.23 -14.49 -2.86
C PRO A 228 0.39 -14.90 -4.20
N ASN A 229 1.60 -14.43 -4.51
CA ASN A 229 2.36 -14.86 -5.68
C ASN A 229 2.72 -16.35 -5.61
N ASP A 230 3.22 -16.82 -4.48
CA ASP A 230 3.66 -18.21 -4.30
C ASP A 230 2.45 -19.16 -4.31
N ASN A 231 1.32 -18.73 -3.75
CA ASN A 231 0.04 -19.44 -3.92
C ASN A 231 -0.39 -19.50 -5.38
N GLY A 232 -0.19 -18.42 -6.14
CA GLY A 232 -0.43 -18.39 -7.58
C GLY A 232 0.44 -19.39 -8.36
N VAL A 233 1.72 -19.52 -8.00
CA VAL A 233 2.62 -20.54 -8.57
C VAL A 233 2.13 -21.94 -8.20
N GLY A 234 1.84 -22.16 -6.90
CA GLY A 234 1.45 -23.45 -6.36
C GLY A 234 0.19 -23.99 -7.04
N ILE A 235 -0.86 -23.17 -7.12
CA ILE A 235 -2.11 -23.62 -7.74
C ILE A 235 -1.99 -23.83 -9.25
N ALA A 236 -1.28 -22.95 -9.96
CA ALA A 236 -1.08 -23.11 -11.40
C ALA A 236 -0.26 -24.38 -11.71
N SER A 237 0.77 -24.66 -10.92
CA SER A 237 1.58 -25.87 -11.08
C SER A 237 0.80 -27.13 -10.74
N ALA A 238 -0.03 -27.08 -9.68
CA ALA A 238 -0.88 -28.20 -9.31
C ALA A 238 -1.96 -28.48 -10.37
N LEU A 239 -2.56 -27.44 -10.96
CA LEU A 239 -3.48 -27.59 -12.10
C LEU A 239 -2.80 -28.29 -13.29
N LEU A 240 -1.57 -27.89 -13.64
CA LEU A 240 -0.83 -28.54 -14.72
C LEU A 240 -0.47 -29.99 -14.37
N GLY A 241 -0.19 -30.28 -13.10
CA GLY A 241 -0.01 -31.63 -12.60
C GLY A 241 -1.26 -32.49 -12.73
N GLU A 242 -2.43 -31.94 -12.40
CA GLU A 242 -3.72 -32.61 -12.55
C GLU A 242 -4.07 -32.86 -14.03
N ILE A 243 -3.78 -31.90 -14.92
CA ILE A 243 -3.96 -32.09 -16.36
C ILE A 243 -3.02 -33.18 -16.89
N ALA A 244 -1.76 -33.22 -16.42
CA ALA A 244 -0.81 -34.24 -16.86
C ALA A 244 -1.18 -35.66 -16.38
N GLN A 245 -1.86 -35.78 -15.23
CA GLN A 245 -2.31 -37.05 -14.68
C GLN A 245 -3.68 -37.48 -15.20
N SER A 246 -4.56 -36.53 -15.45
CA SER A 246 -5.83 -36.74 -16.14
C SER A 246 -5.53 -37.05 -17.59
N GLY A 247 -5.46 -38.34 -17.94
CA GLY A 247 -5.23 -38.81 -19.32
C GLY A 247 -6.39 -38.56 -20.28
N VAL A 248 -6.99 -37.37 -20.20
CA VAL A 248 -8.10 -36.86 -21.02
C VAL A 248 -7.54 -36.21 -22.29
#